data_AF-A0A200ID20-F1
#
_entry.id   AF-A0A200ID20-F1
#
_cell.length_a   1.000
_cell.length_b   1.000
_cell.length_c   1.000
_cell.angle_alpha   90.00
_cell.angle_beta   90.00
_cell.angle_gamma   90.00
#
_symmetry.space_group_name_H-M   'P 1'
#
loop_
_entity.id
_entity.type
_entity.pdbx_description
1 polymer ?
#
loop_
_entity_poly.entity_id
_entity_poly.type
_entity_poly.pdbx_seq_one_letter_code
_entity_poly.pdbx_strand_id
1 'polypeptide(L)'
;MNRKLERNLLRASAVWDVCIGLVTMFGYYPWFEEQGIAAFQNQNQYEYLQSSLVGMISKVVMIVALATILMGVISWINAKNMRDKQINKGTIRWMIACVIIHLIIYDVIGVVLYLLATTMYMSKNKAIKILKTENGII
;
A
#
# COMPACT_ATOMS: atom_id res chain seq x y z
N MET A 1 14.93 -18.48 -14.13
CA MET A 1 13.55 -18.17 -13.74
C MET A 1 13.21 -16.73 -14.09
N ASN A 2 12.19 -16.53 -14.93
CA ASN A 2 11.66 -15.21 -15.27
C ASN A 2 10.82 -14.66 -14.10
N ARG A 3 10.99 -13.37 -13.78
CA ARG A 3 10.24 -12.64 -12.76
C ARG A 3 9.07 -11.81 -13.30
N LYS A 4 8.57 -12.09 -14.51
CA LYS A 4 7.51 -11.29 -15.17
C LYS A 4 6.22 -11.23 -14.34
N LEU A 5 5.81 -12.34 -13.74
CA LEU A 5 4.60 -12.39 -12.90
C LEU A 5 4.75 -11.55 -11.64
N GLU A 6 5.87 -11.64 -10.92
CA GLU A 6 6.13 -10.84 -9.71
C GLU A 6 6.16 -9.35 -10.02
N ARG A 7 6.82 -8.98 -11.14
CA ARG A 7 6.87 -7.59 -11.61
C ARG A 7 5.48 -7.06 -11.94
N ASN A 8 4.67 -7.85 -12.63
CA ASN A 8 3.31 -7.45 -13.00
C ASN A 8 2.38 -7.38 -11.78
N LEU A 9 2.50 -8.32 -10.83
CA LEU A 9 1.75 -8.28 -9.59
C LEU A 9 2.09 -7.04 -8.77
N LEU A 10 3.38 -6.75 -8.56
CA LEU A 10 3.78 -5.55 -7.81
C LEU A 10 3.39 -4.25 -8.53
N ARG A 11 3.37 -4.24 -9.87
CA ARG A 11 2.81 -3.13 -10.66
C ARG A 11 1.30 -2.99 -10.46
N ALA A 12 0.56 -4.10 -10.41
CA ALA A 12 -0.88 -4.07 -10.15
C ALA A 12 -1.16 -3.56 -8.73
N SER A 13 -0.42 -4.01 -7.71
CA SER A 13 -0.46 -3.45 -6.35
C SER A 13 -0.19 -1.95 -6.34
N ALA A 14 0.86 -1.52 -7.04
CA ALA A 14 1.20 -0.10 -7.14
C ALA A 14 0.11 0.75 -7.79
N VAL A 15 -0.53 0.24 -8.85
CA VAL A 15 -1.66 0.92 -9.51
C VAL A 15 -2.84 0.99 -8.55
N TRP A 16 -3.15 -0.09 -7.83
CA TRP A 16 -4.21 -0.10 -6.83
C TRP A 16 -3.99 0.99 -5.77
N ASP A 17 -2.79 1.07 -5.19
CA ASP A 17 -2.46 2.07 -4.16
C ASP A 17 -2.67 3.51 -4.65
N VAL A 18 -2.24 3.80 -5.88
CA VAL A 18 -2.45 5.12 -6.48
C VAL A 18 -3.95 5.36 -6.69
N CYS A 19 -4.68 4.39 -7.24
CA CYS A 19 -6.12 4.52 -7.46
C CYS A 19 -6.88 4.74 -6.15
N ILE A 20 -6.67 3.91 -5.13
CA ILE A 20 -7.38 4.02 -3.86
C ILE A 20 -6.98 5.26 -3.08
N GLY A 21 -5.71 5.67 -3.15
CA GLY A 21 -5.23 6.93 -2.59
C GLY A 21 -5.92 8.13 -3.24
N LEU A 22 -6.06 8.14 -4.57
CA LEU A 22 -6.79 9.19 -5.29
C LEU A 22 -8.29 9.20 -4.96
N VAL A 23 -8.94 8.03 -4.90
CA VAL A 23 -10.35 7.91 -4.49
C VAL A 23 -10.54 8.42 -3.06
N THR A 24 -9.60 8.13 -2.16
CA THR A 24 -9.66 8.61 -0.78
C THR A 24 -9.46 10.13 -0.70
N MET A 25 -8.49 10.66 -1.45
CA MET A 25 -8.16 12.09 -1.47
C MET A 25 -9.26 12.96 -2.07
N PHE A 26 -9.85 12.56 -3.19
CA PHE A 26 -10.81 13.38 -3.93
C PHE A 26 -12.26 12.97 -3.72
N GLY A 27 -12.52 11.71 -3.37
CA GLY A 27 -13.87 11.20 -3.13
C GLY A 27 -14.22 11.18 -1.65
N TYR A 28 -13.48 10.39 -0.87
CA TYR A 28 -13.83 10.14 0.53
C TYR A 28 -13.56 11.34 1.43
N TYR A 29 -12.42 12.03 1.28
CA TYR A 29 -12.04 13.16 2.14
C TYR A 29 -13.08 14.30 2.14
N PRO A 30 -13.52 14.85 0.98
CA PRO A 30 -14.51 15.93 0.99
C PRO A 30 -15.86 15.49 1.54
N TRP A 31 -16.29 14.27 1.16
CA TRP A 31 -17.53 13.68 1.65
C TRP A 31 -17.53 13.49 3.17
N PHE A 32 -16.42 12.99 3.72
CA PHE A 32 -16.25 12.81 5.16
C PHE A 32 -16.28 14.14 5.92
N GLU A 33 -15.62 15.17 5.38
CA GLU A 33 -15.62 16.50 5.98
C GLU A 33 -17.03 17.12 6.00
N GLU A 34 -17.76 17.04 4.90
CA GLU A 34 -19.13 17.55 4.79
C GLU A 34 -20.10 16.82 5.74
N GLN A 35 -20.08 15.47 5.71
CA GLN A 35 -20.94 14.65 6.57
C GLN A 35 -20.59 14.81 8.05
N GLY A 36 -19.30 14.91 8.37
CA GLY A 36 -18.81 15.15 9.71
C GLY A 36 -19.37 16.47 10.24
N ILE A 37 -19.22 17.56 9.49
CA ILE A 37 -19.77 18.86 9.86
C ILE A 37 -21.29 18.76 10.06
N ALA A 38 -22.03 18.26 9.06
CA ALA A 38 -23.49 18.17 9.11
C ALA A 38 -24.02 17.36 10.31
N ALA A 39 -23.35 16.26 10.67
CA ALA A 39 -23.73 15.44 11.82
C ALA A 39 -23.64 16.21 13.15
N PHE A 40 -22.61 17.05 13.33
CA PHE A 40 -22.44 17.86 14.53
C PHE A 40 -23.36 19.09 14.57
N GLN A 41 -23.66 19.67 13.40
CA GLN A 41 -24.64 20.77 13.29
C GLN A 41 -26.03 20.33 13.79
N ASN A 42 -26.47 19.13 13.41
CA ASN A 42 -27.79 18.61 13.74
C ASN A 42 -28.01 18.27 15.22
N GLN A 43 -26.94 18.12 16.02
CA GLN A 43 -27.05 17.81 17.45
C GLN A 43 -27.02 19.04 18.37
N ASN A 44 -27.05 20.27 17.83
CA ASN A 44 -26.90 21.53 18.60
C ASN A 44 -25.62 21.59 19.47
N GLN A 45 -24.65 20.69 19.27
CA GLN A 45 -23.38 20.64 20.00
C GLN A 45 -22.32 21.51 19.33
N TYR A 46 -22.67 22.75 19.01
CA TYR A 46 -21.78 23.71 18.37
C TYR A 46 -20.73 24.28 19.36
N GLU A 47 -20.04 23.41 20.09
CA GLU A 47 -18.78 23.78 20.70
C GLU A 47 -17.69 23.75 19.64
N TYR A 48 -16.96 24.86 19.51
CA TYR A 48 -15.83 25.08 18.60
C TYR A 48 -14.78 23.94 18.62
N LEU A 49 -14.73 23.15 19.70
CA LEU A 49 -13.87 21.99 19.84
C LEU A 49 -14.29 20.81 18.93
N GLN A 50 -15.58 20.60 18.69
CA GLN A 50 -16.09 19.48 17.89
C GLN A 50 -15.88 19.66 16.39
N SER A 51 -16.05 20.88 15.87
CA SER A 51 -15.70 21.20 14.48
C SER A 51 -14.18 21.10 14.25
N SER A 52 -13.37 21.42 15.26
CA SER A 52 -11.91 21.23 15.21
C SER A 52 -11.50 19.76 15.09
N LEU A 53 -12.23 18.85 15.75
CA LEU A 53 -11.98 17.41 15.71
C LEU A 53 -12.23 16.84 14.31
N VAL A 54 -13.34 17.21 13.67
CA VAL A 54 -13.62 16.81 12.28
C VAL A 54 -12.49 17.28 11.36
N GLY A 55 -12.10 18.56 11.45
CA GLY A 55 -11.01 19.10 10.64
C GLY A 55 -9.67 18.38 10.87
N MET A 56 -9.35 17.97 12.10
CA MET A 56 -8.14 17.19 12.40
C MET A 56 -8.22 15.78 11.82
N ILE A 57 -9.35 15.09 11.96
CA ILE A 57 -9.53 13.73 11.43
C ILE A 57 -9.48 13.75 9.90
N SER A 58 -10.14 14.71 9.26
CA SER A 58 -10.09 14.91 7.80
C SER A 58 -8.64 15.09 7.33
N LYS A 59 -7.82 15.88 8.03
CA LYS A 59 -6.39 16.03 7.70
C LYS A 59 -5.63 14.71 7.81
N VAL A 60 -5.92 13.87 8.81
CA VAL A 60 -5.33 12.53 8.92
C VAL A 60 -5.72 11.66 7.72
N VAL A 61 -6.99 11.68 7.30
CA VAL A 61 -7.47 10.99 6.09
C VAL A 61 -6.68 11.43 4.86
N MET A 62 -6.46 12.74 4.70
CA MET A 62 -5.67 13.30 3.59
C MET A 62 -4.20 12.82 3.62
N ILE A 63 -3.57 12.81 4.79
CA ILE A 63 -2.19 12.33 4.96
C ILE A 63 -2.09 10.85 4.60
N VAL A 64 -3.04 10.02 5.06
CA VAL A 64 -3.08 8.60 4.74
C VAL A 64 -3.26 8.40 3.23
N ALA A 65 -4.15 9.15 2.59
CA ALA A 65 -4.35 9.08 1.14
C ALA A 65 -3.05 9.39 0.36
N LEU A 66 -2.35 10.46 0.74
CA LEU A 66 -1.06 10.84 0.15
C LEU A 66 0.02 9.78 0.40
N ALA A 67 0.09 9.24 1.62
CA ALA A 67 1.03 8.17 1.95
C ALA A 67 0.77 6.91 1.11
N THR A 68 -0.49 6.53 0.88
CA THR A 68 -0.84 5.40 0.02
C THR A 68 -0.43 5.64 -1.44
N ILE A 69 -0.63 6.84 -1.98
CA ILE A 69 -0.14 7.19 -3.33
C ILE A 69 1.39 7.04 -3.40
N LEU A 70 2.13 7.55 -2.40
CA LEU A 70 3.58 7.43 -2.33
C LEU A 70 4.04 5.95 -2.26
N MET A 71 3.34 5.12 -1.48
CA MET A 71 3.60 3.67 -1.45
C MET A 71 3.47 3.06 -2.83
N GLY A 72 2.41 3.40 -3.58
CA GLY A 72 2.22 2.95 -4.95
C GLY A 72 3.39 3.33 -5.86
N VAL A 73 3.86 4.58 -5.80
CA VAL A 73 5.02 5.04 -6.58
C VAL A 73 6.30 4.27 -6.22
N ILE A 74 6.58 4.07 -4.92
CA ILE A 74 7.75 3.32 -4.47
C ILE A 74 7.66 1.86 -4.90
N SER A 75 6.49 1.23 -4.82
CA SER A 75 6.25 -0.12 -5.29
C SER A 75 6.44 -0.26 -6.79
N TRP A 76 6.04 0.75 -7.58
CA TRP A 76 6.31 0.79 -9.02
C TRP A 76 7.80 0.84 -9.34
N ILE A 77 8.56 1.68 -8.63
CA ILE A 77 10.02 1.78 -8.75
C ILE A 77 10.67 0.43 -8.39
N ASN A 78 10.23 -0.19 -7.29
CA ASN A 78 10.70 -1.51 -6.87
C ASN A 78 10.43 -2.57 -7.93
N ALA A 79 9.24 -2.56 -8.55
CA ALA A 79 8.91 -3.48 -9.65
C ALA A 79 9.81 -3.27 -10.87
N LYS A 80 10.16 -2.03 -11.21
CA LYS A 80 11.09 -1.71 -12.31
C LYS A 80 12.51 -2.20 -12.00
N ASN A 81 12.95 -2.14 -10.76
CA ASN A 81 14.29 -2.54 -10.32
C ASN A 81 14.44 -4.05 -10.08
N MET A 82 13.35 -4.84 -10.16
CA MET A 82 13.43 -6.31 -10.04
C MET A 82 14.14 -6.94 -11.25
N ARG A 83 15.36 -7.43 -11.01
CA ARG A 83 16.17 -8.18 -11.98
C ARG A 83 15.97 -9.69 -11.86
N ASP A 84 16.06 -10.38 -12.99
CA ASP A 84 15.98 -11.84 -13.05
C ASP A 84 17.19 -12.47 -12.35
N LYS A 85 16.98 -13.62 -11.68
CA LYS A 85 18.01 -14.39 -10.93
C LYS A 85 18.73 -13.65 -9.79
N GLN A 86 18.42 -12.38 -9.53
CA GLN A 86 18.95 -11.61 -8.40
C GLN A 86 17.98 -11.60 -7.22
N ILE A 87 18.49 -11.70 -6.00
CA ILE A 87 17.69 -11.64 -4.78
C ILE A 87 17.88 -10.25 -4.17
N ASN A 88 16.81 -9.45 -4.10
CA ASN A 88 16.83 -8.15 -3.44
C ASN A 88 16.07 -8.23 -2.10
N LYS A 89 16.82 -8.29 -0.99
CA LYS A 89 16.23 -8.34 0.37
C LYS A 89 15.49 -7.04 0.72
N GLY A 90 15.86 -5.91 0.14
CA GLY A 90 15.17 -4.63 0.33
C GLY A 90 13.74 -4.68 -0.18
N THR A 91 13.53 -5.24 -1.37
CA THR A 91 12.20 -5.39 -1.96
C THR A 91 11.29 -6.29 -1.13
N ILE A 92 11.82 -7.35 -0.52
CA ILE A 92 11.03 -8.23 0.38
C ILE A 92 10.55 -7.45 1.60
N ARG A 93 11.47 -6.75 2.29
CA ARG A 93 11.13 -5.95 3.47
C ARG A 93 10.09 -4.88 3.15
N TRP A 94 10.22 -4.24 1.98
CA TRP A 94 9.25 -3.28 1.49
C TRP A 94 7.86 -3.90 1.30
N MET A 95 7.75 -5.00 0.57
CA MET A 95 6.44 -5.62 0.31
C MET A 95 5.78 -6.12 1.61
N ILE A 96 6.55 -6.63 2.57
CA ILE A 96 6.03 -6.99 3.91
C ILE A 96 5.53 -5.76 4.66
N ALA A 97 6.27 -4.64 4.62
CA ALA A 97 5.82 -3.40 5.21
C ALA A 97 4.50 -2.91 4.58
N CYS A 98 4.35 -3.00 3.26
CA CYS A 98 3.09 -2.70 2.58
C CYS A 98 1.94 -3.57 3.09
N VAL A 99 2.11 -4.89 3.23
CA VAL A 99 1.08 -5.78 3.80
C VAL A 99 0.64 -5.29 5.19
N ILE A 100 1.58 -4.95 6.06
CA ILE A 100 1.29 -4.48 7.42
C ILE A 100 0.52 -3.16 7.37
N ILE A 101 0.95 -2.22 6.53
CA ILE A 101 0.27 -0.91 6.39
C ILE A 101 -1.15 -1.10 5.88
N HIS A 102 -1.37 -1.93 4.85
CA HIS A 102 -2.72 -2.20 4.33
C HIS A 102 -3.62 -2.86 5.36
N LEU A 103 -3.09 -3.72 6.25
CA LEU A 103 -3.84 -4.26 7.38
C LEU A 103 -4.27 -3.17 8.36
N ILE A 104 -3.39 -2.22 8.67
CA ILE A 104 -3.68 -1.11 9.60
C ILE A 104 -4.80 -0.21 9.06
N ILE A 105 -4.81 0.06 7.76
CA ILE A 105 -5.84 0.88 7.10
C ILE A 105 -7.06 0.06 6.63
N TYR A 106 -7.11 -1.23 6.95
CA TYR A 106 -8.17 -2.17 6.55
C TYR A 106 -8.43 -2.27 5.03
N ASP A 107 -7.41 -2.06 4.20
CA ASP A 107 -7.51 -2.22 2.75
C ASP A 107 -7.29 -3.69 2.35
N VAL A 108 -8.39 -4.45 2.32
CA VAL A 108 -8.39 -5.88 2.01
C VAL A 108 -7.80 -6.17 0.62
N ILE A 109 -8.08 -5.33 -0.38
CA ILE A 109 -7.60 -5.55 -1.74
C ILE A 109 -6.09 -5.33 -1.80
N GLY A 110 -5.59 -4.24 -1.20
CA GLY A 110 -4.17 -3.99 -1.06
C GLY A 110 -3.44 -5.13 -0.34
N VAL A 111 -4.00 -5.62 0.78
CA VAL A 111 -3.46 -6.78 1.52
C VAL A 111 -3.31 -7.99 0.61
N VAL A 112 -4.35 -8.37 -0.12
CA VAL A 112 -4.33 -9.55 -1.01
C VAL A 112 -3.27 -9.38 -2.11
N LEU A 113 -3.22 -8.22 -2.76
CA LEU A 113 -2.28 -7.95 -3.84
C LEU A 113 -0.82 -8.03 -3.36
N TYR A 114 -0.49 -7.39 -2.23
CA TYR A 114 0.86 -7.42 -1.68
C TYR A 114 1.25 -8.77 -1.06
N LEU A 115 0.30 -9.50 -0.47
CA LEU A 115 0.56 -10.87 0.01
C LEU A 115 0.89 -11.81 -1.15
N LEU A 116 0.11 -11.77 -2.23
CA LEU A 116 0.38 -12.58 -3.44
C LEU A 116 1.75 -12.23 -4.04
N ALA A 117 2.06 -10.94 -4.20
CA ALA A 117 3.36 -10.50 -4.71
C ALA A 117 4.52 -10.97 -3.80
N THR A 118 4.36 -10.84 -2.48
CA THR A 118 5.39 -11.20 -1.49
C THR A 118 5.64 -12.70 -1.46
N THR A 119 4.57 -13.50 -1.35
CA THR A 119 4.66 -14.97 -1.28
C THR A 119 5.29 -15.56 -2.55
N MET A 120 4.89 -15.09 -3.74
CA MET A 120 5.50 -15.52 -5.01
C MET A 120 6.97 -15.11 -5.11
N TYR A 121 7.31 -13.89 -4.70
CA TYR A 121 8.71 -13.44 -4.74
C TYR A 121 9.59 -14.26 -3.77
N MET A 122 9.09 -14.57 -2.58
CA MET A 122 9.81 -15.39 -1.58
C MET A 122 9.98 -16.84 -2.04
N SER A 123 8.95 -17.46 -2.62
CA SER A 123 9.02 -18.84 -3.12
C SER A 123 10.07 -18.97 -4.23
N LYS A 124 10.09 -18.05 -5.19
CA LYS A 124 11.12 -18.02 -6.24
C LYS A 124 12.53 -17.76 -5.70
N ASN A 125 12.66 -16.93 -4.68
CA ASN A 125 13.96 -16.70 -4.04
C ASN A 125 14.48 -17.95 -3.33
N LYS A 126 13.59 -18.70 -2.67
CA LYS A 126 13.94 -19.98 -2.05
C LYS A 126 14.44 -20.97 -3.11
N ALA A 127 13.74 -21.09 -4.24
CA ALA A 127 14.16 -21.94 -5.35
C ALA A 127 15.52 -21.52 -5.95
N ILE A 128 15.74 -20.21 -6.16
CA ILE A 128 17.04 -19.70 -6.65
C ILE A 128 18.16 -20.01 -5.66
N LYS A 129 17.91 -19.92 -4.36
CA LYS A 129 18.91 -20.23 -3.32
C LYS A 129 19.30 -21.71 -3.38
N ILE A 130 18.32 -22.61 -3.47
CA ILE A 130 18.55 -24.06 -3.58
C ILE A 130 19.40 -24.37 -4.82
N LEU A 131 19.01 -23.87 -5.99
CA LEU A 131 19.75 -24.08 -7.25
C LEU A 131 21.19 -23.56 -7.20
N LYS A 132 21.44 -22.45 -6.49
CA LYS A 132 22.80 -21.92 -6.35
C LYS A 132 23.66 -22.77 -5.42
N THR A 133 23.07 -23.35 -4.37
CA THR A 133 23.74 -24.30 -3.46
C THR A 133 24.03 -25.62 -4.17
N GLU A 134 23.09 -26.18 -4.93
CA GLU A 134 23.28 -27.42 -5.71
C GLU A 134 24.39 -27.28 -6.76
N ASN A 135 24.51 -26.11 -7.38
CA ASN A 135 25.56 -25.82 -8.36
C ASN A 135 26.92 -25.46 -7.74
N GLY A 136 27.08 -25.50 -6.42
CA GLY A 136 28.33 -25.15 -5.72
C GLY A 136 28.75 -23.68 -5.86
N ILE A 137 27.80 -22.78 -6.16
CA ILE A 137 28.06 -21.33 -6.36
C ILE A 137 27.94 -20.56 -5.03
N ILE A 138 27.52 -21.22 -3.95
CA ILE A 138 27.45 -20.69 -2.58
C ILE A 138 27.96 -21.77 -1.62
#